data_AF-A0A8D8CPP5-F1
#
_entry.id   AF-A0A8D8CPP5-F1
#
_cell.length_a   1.000
_cell.length_b   1.000
_cell.length_c   1.000
_cell.angle_alpha   90.00
_cell.angle_beta   90.00
_cell.angle_gamma   90.00
#
_symmetry.space_group_name_H-M   'P 1'
#
loop_
_entity.id
_entity.type
_entity.pdbx_description
1 polymer ?
#
loop_
_entity_poly.entity_id
_entity_poly.type
_entity_poly.pdbx_seq_one_letter_code
_entity_poly.pdbx_strand_id
1 'polypeptide(L)'
;MEPTGTNDGETYVTSVRKTEYRYTWVINNFSVWLENVEGEQCSPQFPSGEQESVKWCLNFYPNASMARGDEKSCSLFVELVSSPKGKESATLEFTLADANGNPILRKTCKHEITVKSNWGWNDYVSRDNLLEKVKPVDTLVIKCKITVHSTIVNEKLLKTPKPLPSSLAKDLKTLVGGDNKFGDVTILVAGQRFPAH
;
A
#
# COMPACT_ATOMS: atom_id res chain seq x y z
N MET A 1 -49.89 -11.31 -24.60
CA MET A 1 -49.35 -10.23 -23.74
C MET A 1 -48.56 -10.91 -22.65
N GLU A 2 -47.25 -11.07 -22.84
CA GLU A 2 -46.35 -11.51 -21.78
C GLU A 2 -45.72 -10.28 -21.12
N PRO A 3 -45.62 -10.25 -19.78
CA PRO A 3 -45.12 -9.08 -19.07
C PRO A 3 -43.59 -9.03 -19.11
N THR A 4 -43.12 -7.89 -19.61
CA THR A 4 -42.02 -7.08 -19.07
C THR A 4 -40.69 -7.78 -18.82
N GLY A 5 -39.75 -7.52 -19.74
CA GLY A 5 -38.32 -7.70 -19.49
C GLY A 5 -37.91 -7.02 -18.18
N THR A 6 -37.25 -7.79 -17.35
CA THR A 6 -36.51 -7.30 -16.18
C THR A 6 -35.38 -6.39 -16.67
N ASN A 7 -35.58 -5.08 -16.56
CA ASN A 7 -34.50 -4.11 -16.57
C ASN A 7 -33.63 -4.39 -15.34
N ASP A 8 -32.60 -5.22 -15.50
CA ASP A 8 -31.52 -5.31 -14.53
C ASP A 8 -30.78 -3.98 -14.55
N GLY A 9 -31.20 -3.07 -13.68
CA GLY A 9 -30.60 -1.75 -13.52
C GLY A 9 -29.11 -1.90 -13.27
N GLU A 10 -28.32 -1.27 -14.15
CA GLU A 10 -26.87 -1.24 -14.03
C GLU A 10 -26.50 -0.64 -12.66
N THR A 11 -25.89 -1.45 -11.80
CA THR A 11 -25.46 -1.00 -10.49
C THR A 11 -24.02 -0.52 -10.60
N TYR A 12 -23.79 0.76 -10.32
CA TYR A 12 -22.45 1.35 -10.25
C TYR A 12 -22.04 1.46 -8.77
N VAL A 13 -20.81 1.04 -8.48
CA VAL A 13 -20.20 1.15 -7.16
C VAL A 13 -19.13 2.22 -7.23
N THR A 14 -19.29 3.26 -6.42
CA THR A 14 -18.26 4.28 -6.23
C THR A 14 -17.32 3.86 -5.11
N SER A 15 -16.03 3.71 -5.41
CA SER A 15 -15.00 3.39 -4.41
C SER A 15 -13.92 4.46 -4.37
N VAL A 16 -13.37 4.73 -3.18
CA VAL A 16 -12.19 5.59 -3.01
C VAL A 16 -10.99 4.68 -2.88
N ARG A 17 -10.11 4.68 -3.89
CA ARG A 17 -8.86 3.93 -3.84
C ARG A 17 -7.76 4.76 -3.17
N LYS A 18 -6.92 4.07 -2.39
CA LYS A 18 -5.71 4.62 -1.78
C LYS A 18 -4.52 3.81 -2.26
N THR A 19 -3.46 4.50 -2.63
CA THR A 19 -2.17 3.88 -2.98
C THR A 19 -1.16 4.26 -1.92
N GLU A 20 -0.45 3.27 -1.39
CA GLU A 20 0.52 3.46 -0.31
C GLU A 20 1.93 3.19 -0.82
N TYR A 21 2.84 4.13 -0.61
CA TYR A 21 4.26 4.00 -0.87
C TYR A 21 5.01 3.99 0.46
N ARG A 22 5.94 3.05 0.63
CA ARG A 22 6.86 3.02 1.77
C ARG A 22 8.28 3.05 1.26
N TYR A 23 9.10 3.90 1.86
CA TYR A 23 10.51 4.02 1.55
C TYR A 23 11.33 4.10 2.83
N THR A 24 12.48 3.44 2.85
CA THR A 24 13.44 3.49 3.95
C THR A 24 14.80 3.82 3.38
N TRP A 25 15.41 4.88 3.88
CA TRP A 25 16.75 5.32 3.54
C TRP A 25 17.63 5.22 4.78
N VAL A 26 18.75 4.52 4.66
CA VAL A 26 19.69 4.30 5.75
C VAL A 26 20.98 5.05 5.44
N ILE A 27 21.43 5.86 6.40
CA ILE A 27 22.71 6.58 6.35
C ILE A 27 23.59 6.01 7.45
N ASN A 28 24.65 5.31 7.05
CA ASN A 28 25.64 4.74 7.96
C ASN A 28 26.78 5.73 8.20
N ASN A 29 27.45 5.60 9.35
CA ASN A 29 28.48 6.54 9.79
C ASN A 29 27.95 7.98 9.76
N PHE A 30 26.75 8.19 10.31
CA PHE A 30 25.99 9.42 10.17
C PHE A 30 26.78 10.63 10.68
N SER A 31 27.51 10.50 11.79
CA SER A 31 28.36 11.56 12.34
C SER A 31 29.42 12.02 11.33
N VAL A 32 30.16 11.09 10.75
CA VAL A 32 31.20 11.36 9.74
C VAL A 32 30.57 11.90 8.46
N TRP A 33 29.46 11.31 8.01
CA TRP A 33 28.74 11.76 6.83
C TRP A 33 28.27 13.21 6.97
N LEU A 34 27.76 13.58 8.15
CA LEU A 34 27.24 14.91 8.47
C LEU A 34 28.32 16.01 8.41
N GLU A 35 29.56 15.69 8.76
CA GLU A 35 30.70 16.62 8.69
C GLU A 35 31.12 16.95 7.25
N ASN A 36 30.92 16.02 6.32
CA ASN A 36 31.42 16.14 4.94
C ASN A 36 30.35 16.54 3.93
N VAL A 37 29.07 16.45 4.33
CA VAL A 37 27.95 16.65 3.43
C VAL A 37 27.55 18.12 3.38
N GLU A 38 27.35 18.63 2.17
CA GLU A 38 26.87 19.99 1.95
C GLU A 38 25.57 19.98 1.14
N GLY A 39 24.70 20.93 1.45
CA GLY A 39 23.46 21.14 0.71
C GLY A 39 22.47 19.97 0.77
N GLU A 40 21.70 19.85 -0.31
CA GLU A 40 20.61 18.88 -0.44
C GLU A 40 21.12 17.47 -0.75
N GLN A 41 20.52 16.48 -0.07
CA GLN A 41 20.82 15.08 -0.29
C GLN A 41 19.53 14.37 -0.73
N CYS A 42 19.54 13.88 -1.97
CA CYS A 42 18.38 13.25 -2.58
C CYS A 42 18.47 11.72 -2.47
N SER A 43 17.36 11.09 -2.07
CA SER A 43 17.24 9.64 -2.17
C SER A 43 17.06 9.20 -3.61
N PRO A 44 17.33 7.92 -3.93
CA PRO A 44 16.80 7.28 -5.11
C PRO A 44 15.29 7.47 -5.26
N GLN A 45 14.83 7.49 -6.51
CA GLN A 45 13.40 7.56 -6.81
C GLN A 45 12.71 6.25 -6.44
N PHE A 46 11.52 6.35 -5.85
CA PHE A 46 10.70 5.22 -5.45
C PHE A 46 9.23 5.42 -5.89
N PRO A 47 8.49 4.33 -6.15
CA PRO A 47 8.94 2.93 -6.20
C PRO A 47 9.90 2.69 -7.37
N SER A 48 10.74 1.64 -7.33
CA SER A 48 11.78 1.38 -8.34
C SER A 48 11.26 0.77 -9.66
N GLY A 49 10.02 0.28 -9.71
CA GLY A 49 9.46 -0.39 -10.90
C GLY A 49 9.27 0.56 -12.09
N GLU A 50 9.72 0.16 -13.29
CA GLU A 50 9.62 0.99 -14.50
C GLU A 50 8.17 1.28 -14.93
N GLN A 51 7.23 0.39 -14.58
CA GLN A 51 5.80 0.53 -14.87
C GLN A 51 5.07 1.51 -13.94
N GLU A 52 5.75 1.98 -12.88
CA GLU A 52 5.15 2.89 -11.91
C GLU A 52 5.20 4.31 -12.43
N SER A 53 4.04 4.84 -12.79
CA SER A 53 3.93 6.18 -13.38
C SER A 53 4.08 7.31 -12.35
N VAL A 54 3.83 7.02 -11.07
CA VAL A 54 4.02 7.95 -9.97
C VAL A 54 5.35 7.66 -9.28
N LYS A 55 6.25 8.64 -9.26
CA LYS A 55 7.59 8.53 -8.67
C LYS A 55 7.80 9.64 -7.63
N TRP A 56 8.46 9.28 -6.55
CA TRP A 56 8.79 10.16 -5.43
C TRP A 56 10.28 10.06 -5.13
N CYS A 57 10.86 11.09 -4.51
CA CYS A 57 12.15 10.98 -3.81
C CYS A 57 12.09 11.78 -2.51
N LEU A 58 13.01 11.51 -1.58
CA LEU A 58 13.21 12.30 -0.38
C LEU A 58 14.35 13.28 -0.60
N ASN A 59 14.16 14.49 -0.10
CA ASN A 59 15.19 15.53 -0.07
C ASN A 59 15.52 15.82 1.39
N PHE A 60 16.73 15.46 1.81
CA PHE A 60 17.21 15.66 3.18
C PHE A 60 18.26 16.75 3.20
N TYR A 61 18.07 17.75 4.05
CA TYR A 61 19.02 18.84 4.26
C TYR A 61 19.61 18.70 5.66
N PRO A 62 20.80 18.08 5.79
CA PRO A 62 21.44 17.89 7.08
C PRO A 62 21.98 19.19 7.68
N ASN A 63 22.39 20.13 6.82
CA ASN A 63 23.08 21.38 7.16
C ASN A 63 22.27 22.58 6.64
N ALA A 64 21.50 23.21 7.55
CA ALA A 64 20.60 24.35 7.30
C ALA A 64 19.50 24.13 6.24
N SER A 65 18.34 24.76 6.42
CA SER A 65 17.22 24.63 5.50
C SER A 65 17.35 25.54 4.27
N MET A 66 16.50 25.30 3.26
CA MET A 66 16.20 26.28 2.22
C MET A 66 15.82 27.66 2.82
N ALA A 67 16.77 28.60 2.87
CA ALA A 67 16.65 30.04 3.12
C ALA A 67 15.85 30.54 4.36
N ARG A 68 15.11 29.69 5.09
CA ARG A 68 14.12 30.10 6.11
C ARG A 68 14.12 29.29 7.40
N GLY A 69 14.93 28.24 7.52
CA GLY A 69 15.00 27.38 8.70
C GLY A 69 16.22 27.66 9.58
N ASP A 70 16.23 27.05 10.75
CA ASP A 70 17.34 27.13 11.70
C ASP A 70 18.55 26.37 11.15
N GLU A 71 19.70 27.04 11.09
CA GLU A 71 20.97 26.46 10.65
C GLU A 71 21.40 25.26 11.51
N LYS A 72 20.84 25.13 12.72
CA LYS A 72 21.09 24.01 13.66
C LYS A 72 20.11 22.85 13.51
N SER A 73 19.13 22.97 12.61
CA SER A 73 18.13 21.93 12.37
C SER A 73 18.35 21.24 11.04
N CYS A 74 17.92 19.98 10.97
CA CYS A 74 17.84 19.22 9.74
C CYS A 74 16.43 19.34 9.14
N SER A 75 16.36 19.47 7.82
CA SER A 75 15.10 19.53 7.08
C SER A 75 14.85 18.25 6.31
N LEU A 76 13.57 17.89 6.15
CA LEU A 76 13.18 16.70 5.40
C LEU A 76 11.93 16.99 4.57
N PHE A 77 12.04 16.69 3.28
CA PHE A 77 11.00 16.88 2.28
C PHE A 77 10.80 15.62 1.46
N VAL A 78 9.66 15.57 0.78
CA VAL A 78 9.40 14.65 -0.31
C VAL A 78 9.11 15.47 -1.58
N GLU A 79 9.64 15.02 -2.70
CA GLU A 79 9.36 15.57 -4.01
C GLU A 79 8.52 14.58 -4.83
N LEU A 80 7.50 15.09 -5.51
CA LEU A 80 6.78 14.34 -6.54
C LEU A 80 7.54 14.45 -7.86
N VAL A 81 8.28 13.42 -8.23
CA VAL A 81 9.13 13.39 -9.42
C VAL A 81 8.30 13.24 -10.69
N SER A 82 7.33 12.33 -10.69
CA SER A 82 6.41 12.11 -11.80
C SER A 82 5.02 11.70 -11.31
N SER A 83 3.99 12.08 -12.04
CA SER A 83 2.64 11.56 -11.90
C SER A 83 1.86 11.82 -13.20
N PRO A 84 1.04 10.87 -13.69
CA PRO A 84 0.12 11.12 -14.81
C PRO A 84 -0.86 12.25 -14.55
N LYS A 85 -1.22 12.50 -13.28
CA LYS A 85 -2.17 13.55 -12.89
C LYS A 85 -1.53 14.93 -12.80
N GLY A 86 -0.21 15.01 -12.84
CA GLY A 86 0.54 16.25 -12.60
C GLY A 86 0.56 16.73 -11.14
N LYS A 87 -0.30 16.18 -10.27
CA LYS A 87 -0.34 16.44 -8.84
C LYS A 87 -0.97 15.29 -8.07
N GLU A 88 -0.60 15.13 -6.81
CA GLU A 88 -1.13 14.06 -5.94
C GLU A 88 -1.50 14.63 -4.56
N SER A 89 -2.72 14.32 -4.11
CA SER A 89 -3.13 14.59 -2.73
C SER A 89 -2.75 13.41 -1.85
N ALA A 90 -1.84 13.63 -0.90
CA ALA A 90 -1.27 12.57 -0.10
C ALA A 90 -1.26 12.88 1.40
N THR A 91 -1.41 11.85 2.22
CA THR A 91 -0.94 11.88 3.61
C THR A 91 0.52 11.47 3.64
N LEU A 92 1.38 12.36 4.14
CA LEU A 92 2.79 12.09 4.32
C LEU A 92 3.07 11.78 5.77
N GLU A 93 3.85 10.74 6.03
CA GLU A 93 4.39 10.41 7.35
C GLU A 93 5.89 10.20 7.19
N PHE A 94 6.68 11.08 7.83
CA PHE A 94 8.12 10.92 7.93
C PHE A 94 8.46 10.47 9.34
N THR A 95 9.40 9.53 9.45
CA THR A 95 9.94 9.06 10.73
C THR A 95 11.46 8.99 10.63
N LEU A 96 12.16 9.69 11.53
CA LEU A 96 13.57 9.46 11.79
C LEU A 96 13.68 8.42 12.90
N ALA A 97 14.57 7.45 12.73
CA ALA A 97 14.78 6.36 13.67
C ALA A 97 16.26 6.04 13.85
N ASP A 98 16.58 5.42 14.99
CA ASP A 98 17.91 4.87 15.25
C ASP A 98 18.17 3.56 14.47
N ALA A 99 19.36 2.98 14.63
CA ALA A 99 19.75 1.71 14.02
C ALA A 99 18.86 0.52 14.39
N ASN A 100 18.21 0.56 15.56
CA ASN A 100 17.28 -0.47 16.02
C ASN A 100 15.87 -0.26 15.47
N GLY A 101 15.64 0.83 14.75
CA GLY A 101 14.35 1.20 14.20
C GLY A 101 13.43 1.92 15.20
N ASN A 102 13.93 2.30 16.38
CA ASN A 102 13.17 3.08 17.36
C ASN A 102 12.97 4.50 16.83
N PRO A 103 11.75 5.04 16.85
CA PRO A 103 11.47 6.37 16.33
C PRO A 103 12.09 7.44 17.24
N ILE A 104 12.94 8.29 16.65
CA ILE A 104 13.48 9.51 17.26
C ILE A 104 12.42 10.62 17.16
N LEU A 105 11.85 10.77 15.98
CA LEU A 105 10.80 11.75 15.71
C LEU A 105 9.91 11.26 14.57
N ARG A 106 8.61 11.57 14.66
CA ARG A 106 7.63 11.30 13.63
C ARG A 106 6.75 12.53 13.43
N LYS A 107 6.52 12.90 12.17
CA LYS A 107 5.59 13.95 11.78
C LYS A 107 4.72 13.47 10.62
N THR A 108 3.46 13.87 10.64
CA THR A 108 2.47 13.49 9.63
C THR A 108 1.70 14.73 9.18
N CYS A 109 1.40 14.83 7.88
CA CYS A 109 0.58 15.90 7.32
C CYS A 109 -0.29 15.38 6.17
N LYS A 110 -1.20 16.23 5.70
CA LYS A 110 -1.86 16.07 4.40
C LYS A 110 -1.46 17.24 3.51
N HIS A 111 -1.07 16.96 2.28
CA HIS A 111 -0.73 18.00 1.31
C HIS A 111 -1.04 17.57 -0.12
N GLU A 112 -1.27 18.55 -0.99
CA GLU A 112 -1.32 18.34 -2.43
C GLU A 112 0.02 18.77 -3.03
N ILE A 113 0.71 17.85 -3.69
CA ILE A 113 2.05 18.08 -4.21
C ILE A 113 1.98 18.02 -5.73
N THR A 114 2.48 19.04 -6.40
CA THR A 114 2.60 19.08 -7.86
C THR A 114 3.89 18.42 -8.30
N VAL A 115 3.91 17.87 -9.52
CA VAL A 115 5.11 17.28 -10.12
C VAL A 115 6.25 18.32 -10.17
N LYS A 116 7.48 17.89 -9.86
CA LYS A 116 8.70 18.72 -9.70
C LYS A 116 8.60 19.76 -8.58
N SER A 117 7.76 19.53 -7.59
CA SER A 117 7.66 20.33 -6.38
C SER A 117 7.85 19.44 -5.15
N ASN A 118 8.34 20.04 -4.07
CA ASN A 118 8.58 19.36 -2.80
C ASN A 118 7.68 19.91 -1.69
N TRP A 119 7.48 19.08 -0.67
CA TRP A 119 6.83 19.48 0.56
C TRP A 119 7.45 18.76 1.76
N GLY A 120 7.58 19.46 2.87
CA GLY A 120 8.22 18.93 4.06
C GLY A 120 8.33 19.93 5.19
N TRP A 121 9.31 19.71 6.05
CA TRP A 121 9.59 20.58 7.19
C TRP A 121 11.03 21.10 7.11
N ASN A 122 11.17 22.43 7.13
CA ASN A 122 12.47 23.11 7.26
C ASN A 122 13.16 22.75 8.58
N ASP A 123 12.42 22.74 9.69
CA ASP A 123 12.97 22.39 11.01
C ASP A 123 12.37 21.06 11.46
N TYR A 124 12.77 19.98 10.77
CA TYR A 124 12.25 18.66 11.08
C TYR A 124 12.72 18.23 12.47
N VAL A 125 14.04 18.27 12.72
CA VAL A 125 14.67 17.89 14.00
C VAL A 125 15.93 18.73 14.25
N SER A 126 16.26 19.00 15.51
CA SER A 126 17.56 19.59 15.89
C SER A 126 18.70 18.61 15.61
N ARG A 127 19.79 19.10 14.99
CA ARG A 127 20.98 18.31 14.64
C ARG A 127 21.64 17.67 15.87
N ASP A 128 21.79 18.44 16.95
CA ASP A 128 22.44 17.97 18.18
C ASP A 128 21.65 16.82 18.82
N ASN A 129 20.32 16.96 18.90
CA ASN A 129 19.44 15.91 19.38
C ASN A 129 19.51 14.67 18.47
N LEU A 130 19.50 14.86 17.15
CA LEU A 130 19.61 13.76 16.21
C LEU A 130 20.92 12.98 16.40
N LEU A 131 22.05 13.69 16.50
CA LEU A 131 23.37 13.11 16.76
C LEU A 131 23.42 12.35 18.08
N GLU A 132 22.88 12.91 19.16
CA GLU A 132 22.83 12.23 20.47
C GLU A 132 22.13 10.88 20.38
N LYS A 133 21.00 10.81 19.64
CA LYS A 133 20.20 9.59 19.54
C LYS A 133 20.80 8.52 18.63
N VAL A 134 21.58 8.88 17.62
CA VAL A 134 22.18 7.90 16.68
C VAL A 134 23.56 7.39 17.12
N LYS A 135 24.28 8.11 17.99
CA LYS A 135 25.67 7.83 18.39
C LYS A 135 26.02 6.38 18.81
N PRO A 136 25.16 5.57 19.46
CA PRO A 136 25.57 4.23 19.88
C PRO A 136 25.99 3.31 18.71
N VAL A 137 25.39 3.48 17.54
CA VAL A 137 25.66 2.68 16.32
C VAL A 137 26.08 3.57 15.14
N ASP A 138 25.84 4.87 15.26
CA ASP A 138 26.08 5.89 14.24
C ASP A 138 25.36 5.65 12.90
N THR A 139 24.12 5.19 12.98
CA THR A 139 23.25 4.97 11.82
C THR A 139 21.94 5.72 12.00
N LEU A 140 21.60 6.52 10.99
CA LEU A 140 20.29 7.18 10.87
C LEU A 140 19.41 6.40 9.89
N VAL A 141 18.16 6.15 10.29
CA VAL A 141 17.14 5.53 9.43
C VAL A 141 16.01 6.54 9.18
N ILE A 142 15.84 6.93 7.91
CA ILE A 142 14.77 7.81 7.45
C ILE A 142 13.69 6.95 6.80
N LYS A 143 12.50 6.90 7.41
CA LYS A 143 11.34 6.19 6.88
C LYS A 143 10.32 7.20 6.37
N CYS A 144 9.80 6.94 5.18
CA CYS A 144 8.72 7.71 4.59
C CYS A 144 7.56 6.78 4.23
N LYS A 145 6.35 7.18 4.61
CA LYS A 145 5.10 6.57 4.19
C LYS A 145 4.24 7.64 3.52
N ILE A 146 3.86 7.39 2.27
CA ILE A 146 3.01 8.28 1.47
C ILE A 146 1.72 7.51 1.17
N THR A 147 0.58 8.06 1.57
CA THR A 147 -0.73 7.52 1.20
C THR A 147 -1.40 8.49 0.25
N VAL A 148 -1.35 8.18 -1.04
CA VAL A 148 -2.03 8.97 -2.07
C VAL A 148 -3.51 8.64 -2.05
N HIS A 149 -4.33 9.66 -1.84
CA HIS A 149 -5.78 9.56 -1.91
C HIS A 149 -6.15 9.89 -3.37
N SER A 150 -6.36 8.87 -4.21
CA SER A 150 -6.72 9.11 -5.60
C SER A 150 -7.52 7.97 -6.20
N THR A 151 -8.83 8.14 -6.18
CA THR A 151 -9.75 8.34 -7.32
C THR A 151 -11.11 7.84 -6.88
N ILE A 152 -12.16 8.62 -7.12
CA ILE A 152 -13.54 8.15 -7.09
C ILE A 152 -13.68 7.25 -8.31
N VAL A 153 -13.59 5.94 -8.12
CA VAL A 153 -13.73 4.97 -9.21
C VAL A 153 -15.18 4.48 -9.21
N ASN A 154 -15.90 4.75 -10.29
CA ASN A 154 -17.24 4.20 -10.51
C ASN A 154 -17.08 2.89 -11.28
N GLU A 155 -17.17 1.76 -10.60
CA GLU A 155 -17.08 0.43 -11.19
C GLU A 155 -18.48 -0.14 -11.40
N LYS A 156 -18.77 -0.62 -12.60
CA LYS A 156 -19.99 -1.36 -12.87
C LYS A 156 -19.90 -2.71 -12.17
N LEU A 157 -20.78 -2.95 -11.21
CA LEU A 157 -20.90 -4.27 -10.60
C LEU A 157 -21.57 -5.18 -11.64
N LEU A 158 -20.77 -6.01 -12.31
CA LEU A 158 -21.31 -7.17 -13.01
C LEU A 158 -21.87 -8.08 -11.92
N LYS A 159 -23.18 -8.00 -11.68
CA LYS A 159 -23.90 -9.02 -10.92
C LYS A 159 -23.77 -10.30 -11.75
N THR A 160 -22.69 -11.05 -11.53
CA THR A 160 -22.69 -12.46 -11.90
C THR A 160 -23.79 -13.07 -11.03
N PRO A 161 -24.82 -13.70 -11.63
CA PRO A 161 -25.80 -14.42 -10.85
C PRO A 161 -25.03 -15.36 -9.93
N LYS A 162 -25.24 -15.26 -8.61
CA LYS A 162 -24.68 -16.26 -7.70
C LYS A 162 -25.16 -17.60 -8.23
N PRO A 163 -24.27 -18.51 -8.65
CA PRO A 163 -24.71 -19.83 -9.08
C PRO A 163 -25.50 -20.42 -7.92
N LEU A 164 -26.73 -20.82 -8.18
CA LEU A 164 -27.53 -21.56 -7.20
C LEU A 164 -26.66 -22.70 -6.69
N PRO A 165 -26.54 -22.90 -5.37
CA PRO A 165 -25.75 -24.00 -4.85
C PRO A 165 -26.27 -25.30 -5.45
N SER A 166 -25.42 -26.03 -6.18
CA SER A 166 -25.83 -27.25 -6.86
C SER A 166 -26.18 -28.31 -5.82
N SER A 167 -27.42 -28.82 -5.84
CA SER A 167 -27.82 -29.97 -5.03
C SER A 167 -27.39 -31.30 -5.65
N LEU A 168 -26.80 -31.31 -6.86
CA LEU A 168 -26.51 -32.52 -7.63
C LEU A 168 -25.79 -33.61 -6.82
N ALA A 169 -24.77 -33.26 -6.04
CA ALA A 169 -24.07 -34.24 -5.20
C ALA A 169 -24.98 -34.86 -4.12
N LYS A 170 -25.91 -34.08 -3.57
CA LYS A 170 -26.93 -34.55 -2.62
C LYS A 170 -27.96 -35.43 -3.33
N ASP A 171 -28.37 -35.05 -4.53
CA ASP A 171 -29.37 -35.76 -5.35
C ASP A 171 -28.82 -37.09 -5.89
N LEU A 172 -27.54 -37.15 -6.25
CA LEU A 172 -26.85 -38.39 -6.63
C LEU A 172 -26.62 -39.30 -5.41
N LYS A 173 -26.37 -38.73 -4.23
CA LYS A 173 -26.21 -39.51 -3.00
C LYS A 173 -27.51 -40.21 -2.60
N THR A 174 -28.67 -39.64 -2.92
CA THR A 174 -29.97 -40.31 -2.72
C THR A 174 -30.17 -41.54 -3.60
N LEU A 175 -29.48 -41.65 -4.75
CA LEU A 175 -29.51 -42.85 -5.57
C LEU A 175 -28.76 -44.01 -4.90
N VAL A 176 -27.59 -43.73 -4.33
CA VAL A 176 -26.73 -44.78 -3.72
C VAL A 176 -27.17 -45.17 -2.31
N GLY A 177 -27.69 -44.23 -1.52
CA GLY A 177 -27.98 -44.43 -0.10
C GLY A 177 -29.46 -44.41 0.29
N GLY A 178 -30.37 -44.24 -0.67
CA GLY A 178 -31.82 -44.14 -0.44
C GLY A 178 -32.57 -45.48 -0.50
N ASP A 179 -33.88 -45.40 -0.75
CA ASP A 179 -34.86 -46.51 -0.75
C ASP A 179 -34.63 -47.64 -1.78
N ASN A 180 -33.45 -47.74 -2.40
CA ASN A 180 -33.15 -48.66 -3.50
C ASN A 180 -34.16 -48.60 -4.66
N LYS A 181 -34.73 -47.41 -4.89
CA LYS A 181 -35.67 -47.20 -5.98
C LYS A 181 -34.88 -47.09 -7.27
N PHE A 182 -35.16 -47.95 -8.24
CA PHE A 182 -34.59 -47.98 -9.60
C PHE A 182 -33.18 -48.56 -9.76
N GLY A 183 -32.65 -49.31 -8.79
CA GLY A 183 -31.36 -50.03 -8.97
C GLY A 183 -31.48 -51.12 -10.04
N ASP A 184 -30.56 -51.17 -10.99
CA ASP A 184 -30.51 -52.15 -12.09
C ASP A 184 -29.36 -53.16 -11.96
N VAL A 185 -28.44 -52.94 -11.02
CA VAL A 185 -27.32 -53.83 -10.73
C VAL A 185 -27.15 -54.09 -9.22
N THR A 186 -26.54 -55.21 -8.86
CA THR A 186 -26.19 -55.55 -7.47
C THR A 186 -24.72 -55.94 -7.38
N ILE A 187 -24.00 -55.24 -6.52
CA ILE A 187 -22.59 -55.51 -6.21
C ILE A 187 -22.53 -56.43 -4.99
N LEU A 188 -21.74 -57.50 -5.08
CA LEU A 188 -21.63 -58.51 -4.04
C LEU A 188 -20.21 -58.49 -3.46
N VAL A 189 -20.08 -58.16 -2.18
CA VAL A 189 -18.78 -58.00 -1.50
C VAL A 189 -18.78 -58.84 -0.23
N ALA A 190 -17.90 -59.84 -0.15
CA ALA A 190 -17.78 -60.75 1.00
C ALA A 190 -19.12 -61.36 1.47
N GLY A 191 -20.03 -61.64 0.53
CA GLY A 191 -21.36 -62.18 0.82
C GLY A 191 -22.44 -61.13 1.12
N GLN A 192 -22.08 -59.85 1.29
CA GLN A 192 -23.04 -58.76 1.46
C GLN A 192 -23.45 -58.19 0.10
N ARG A 193 -24.74 -57.88 -0.05
CA ARG A 193 -25.34 -57.33 -1.27
C ARG A 193 -25.54 -55.82 -1.15
N PHE A 194 -25.07 -55.09 -2.14
CA PHE A 194 -25.20 -53.64 -2.28
C PHE A 194 -25.90 -53.35 -3.61
N PRO A 195 -27.15 -52.87 -3.61
CA PRO A 195 -27.80 -52.46 -4.84
C PRO A 195 -27.16 -51.16 -5.37
N ALA A 196 -27.13 -51.01 -6.68
CA ALA A 196 -26.56 -49.86 -7.37
C ALA A 196 -27.31 -49.57 -8.69
N HIS A 197 -26.93 -48.46 -9.32
CA HIS A 197 -27.33 -48.02 -10.65
C HIS A 197 -26.10 -47.93 -11.55
#